data_AF-A0A6F8Y5S1-F1
#
_entry.id   AF-A0A6F8Y5S1-F1
#
_cell.length_a   1.000
_cell.length_b   1.000
_cell.length_c   1.000
_cell.angle_alpha   90.00
_cell.angle_beta   90.00
_cell.angle_gamma   90.00
#
_symmetry.space_group_name_H-M   'P 1'
#
loop_
_entity.id
_entity.type
_entity.pdbx_description
1 polymer ?
#
loop_
_entity_poly.entity_id
_entity_poly.type
_entity_poly.pdbx_seq_one_letter_code
_entity_poly.pdbx_strand_id
1 'polypeptide(L)'
;MRTVLVCVRTPLAAQTVASAAARLGMSGAVRTAVSETEALLRLAERPADIILADTTLTRRDSVGFTRRALMRAPGAVIILFGAEDPAWRLPPSPPAPVACCAVAVTTTW
;
A
#
# COMPACT_ATOMS: atom_id res chain seq x y z
N MET A 1 8.28 -5.13 17.83
CA MET A 1 8.78 -4.66 16.51
C MET A 1 7.58 -4.44 15.60
N ARG A 2 7.55 -3.34 14.84
CA ARG A 2 6.46 -3.07 13.89
C ARG A 2 6.62 -3.90 12.62
N THR A 3 5.53 -4.49 12.16
CA THR A 3 5.43 -5.29 10.94
C THR A 3 4.86 -4.45 9.80
N VAL A 4 5.36 -4.70 8.59
CA VAL A 4 5.00 -3.92 7.40
C VAL A 4 4.52 -4.86 6.31
N LEU A 5 3.37 -4.55 5.71
CA LEU A 5 2.90 -5.16 4.47
C LEU A 5 2.99 -4.14 3.34
N VAL A 6 3.69 -4.50 2.27
CA VAL A 6 3.88 -3.64 1.09
C VAL A 6 3.17 -4.24 -0.11
N CYS A 7 2.07 -3.62 -0.52
CA CYS A 7 1.26 -4.03 -1.66
C CYS A 7 1.71 -3.26 -2.90
N VAL A 8 2.23 -3.94 -3.91
CA VAL A 8 2.75 -3.35 -5.16
C VAL A 8 2.27 -4.17 -6.34
N ARG A 9 1.96 -3.54 -7.48
CA ARG A 9 1.28 -4.25 -8.58
C ARG A 9 2.15 -5.28 -9.32
N THR A 10 3.48 -5.24 -9.19
CA THR A 10 4.39 -6.08 -9.98
C THR A 10 5.29 -6.97 -9.10
N PRO A 11 5.59 -8.19 -9.55
CA PRO A 11 6.57 -9.06 -8.89
C PRO A 11 7.96 -8.43 -8.78
N LEU A 12 8.37 -7.67 -9.80
CA LEU A 12 9.66 -6.97 -9.80
C LEU A 12 9.73 -5.94 -8.66
N ALA A 13 8.70 -5.10 -8.50
CA ALA A 13 8.63 -4.15 -7.39
C ALA A 13 8.64 -4.86 -6.03
N ALA A 14 7.90 -5.98 -5.90
CA ALA A 14 7.90 -6.78 -4.69
C ALA A 14 9.30 -7.32 -4.37
N GLN A 15 10.04 -7.78 -5.39
CA GLN A 15 11.42 -8.25 -5.22
C GLN A 15 12.38 -7.12 -4.84
N THR A 16 12.22 -5.93 -5.43
CA THR A 16 12.98 -4.73 -5.06
C THR A 16 12.75 -4.38 -3.58
N VAL A 17 11.50 -4.38 -3.13
CA VAL A 17 11.14 -4.13 -1.72
C VAL A 17 11.75 -5.18 -0.80
N ALA A 18 11.63 -6.47 -1.13
CA ALA A 18 12.22 -7.55 -0.34
C ALA A 18 13.74 -7.41 -0.24
N SER A 19 14.42 -7.07 -1.35
CA SER A 19 15.86 -6.82 -1.35
C SER A 19 16.25 -5.63 -0.48
N ALA A 20 15.46 -4.55 -0.49
CA ALA A 20 15.69 -3.38 0.33
C ALA A 20 15.50 -3.69 1.82
N ALA A 21 14.44 -4.41 2.16
CA ALA A 21 14.20 -4.87 3.52
C ALA A 21 15.35 -5.75 4.02
N ALA A 22 15.90 -6.65 3.19
CA ALA A 22 17.04 -7.47 3.55
C ALA A 22 18.30 -6.65 3.84
N ARG A 23 18.59 -5.65 3.00
CA ARG A 23 19.73 -4.73 3.24
C ARG A 23 19.59 -3.93 4.53
N LEU A 24 18.37 -3.68 4.98
CA LEU A 24 18.06 -2.97 6.22
C LEU A 24 17.91 -3.89 7.44
N GLY A 25 18.09 -5.21 7.28
CA GLY A 25 17.89 -6.18 8.37
C GLY A 25 16.42 -6.37 8.78
N MET A 26 15.47 -6.00 7.91
CA MET A 26 14.04 -6.01 8.19
C MET A 26 13.28 -7.18 7.53
N SER A 27 13.96 -8.19 7.00
CA SER A 27 13.34 -9.30 6.27
C SER A 27 12.24 -10.05 7.05
N GLY A 28 12.33 -10.13 8.38
CA GLY A 28 11.29 -10.76 9.21
C GLY A 28 10.06 -9.88 9.46
N ALA A 29 10.22 -8.56 9.29
CA ALA A 29 9.19 -7.56 9.56
C ALA A 29 8.43 -7.13 8.30
N VAL A 30 9.10 -7.10 7.14
CA VAL A 30 8.52 -6.68 5.86
C VAL A 30 8.03 -7.87 5.06
N ARG A 31 6.77 -7.83 4.66
CA ARG A 31 6.18 -8.75 3.68
C ARG A 31 5.65 -7.95 2.50
N THR A 32 5.62 -8.55 1.33
CA THR A 32 5.06 -7.92 0.11
C THR A 32 3.70 -8.51 -0.25
N ALA A 33 3.00 -7.98 -1.25
CA ALA A 33 1.85 -8.63 -1.89
C ALA A 33 1.68 -8.03 -3.28
N VAL A 34 1.39 -8.85 -4.30
CA VAL A 34 1.27 -8.37 -5.69
C VAL A 34 -0.17 -8.19 -6.17
N SER A 35 -1.14 -8.59 -5.35
CA SER A 35 -2.56 -8.39 -5.59
C SER A 35 -3.29 -8.02 -4.31
N GLU A 36 -4.48 -7.44 -4.47
CA GLU A 36 -5.37 -7.18 -3.35
C GLU A 36 -5.74 -8.47 -2.61
N THR A 37 -6.11 -9.52 -3.34
CA THR A 37 -6.46 -10.82 -2.75
C THR A 37 -5.33 -11.36 -1.89
N GLU A 38 -4.09 -11.33 -2.40
CA GLU A 38 -2.91 -11.76 -1.66
C GLU A 38 -2.65 -10.88 -0.44
N ALA A 39 -2.82 -9.55 -0.55
CA ALA A 39 -2.67 -8.66 0.59
C ALA A 39 -3.66 -9.00 1.71
N LEU A 40 -4.93 -9.24 1.37
CA LEU A 40 -5.95 -9.61 2.34
C LEU A 40 -5.73 -11.00 2.94
N LEU A 41 -5.21 -11.96 2.17
CA LEU A 41 -4.80 -13.28 2.68
C LEU A 41 -3.66 -13.13 3.69
N ARG A 42 -2.60 -12.40 3.33
CA ARG A 42 -1.46 -12.16 4.22
C ARG A 42 -1.87 -11.43 5.50
N LEU A 43 -2.80 -10.47 5.43
CA LEU A 43 -3.35 -9.78 6.60
C LEU A 43 -4.18 -10.71 7.48
N ALA A 44 -4.91 -11.65 6.88
CA ALA A 44 -5.68 -12.65 7.64
C ALA A 44 -4.76 -13.65 8.37
N GLU A 45 -3.64 -14.04 7.74
CA GLU A 45 -2.63 -14.89 8.38
C GLU A 45 -1.89 -14.18 9.52
N ARG A 46 -1.48 -12.93 9.28
CA ARG A 46 -0.78 -12.09 10.26
C ARG A 46 -1.12 -10.62 10.03
N PRO A 47 -1.76 -9.95 11.01
CA PRO A 47 -1.98 -8.51 10.95
C PRO A 47 -0.65 -7.77 10.79
N ALA A 48 -0.70 -6.62 10.10
CA ALA A 48 0.45 -5.73 9.94
C ALA A 48 0.19 -4.41 10.67
N ASP A 49 1.23 -3.82 11.24
CA ASP A 49 1.14 -2.50 11.89
C ASP A 49 1.11 -1.36 10.88
N ILE A 50 1.77 -1.56 9.74
CA ILE A 50 1.85 -0.59 8.64
C ILE A 50 1.53 -1.30 7.33
N ILE A 51 0.64 -0.71 6.53
CA ILE A 51 0.28 -1.19 5.21
C ILE A 51 0.64 -0.09 4.21
N LEU A 52 1.64 -0.33 3.39
CA LEU A 52 1.98 0.52 2.26
C LEU A 52 1.27 -0.06 1.04
N ALA A 53 0.32 0.66 0.45
CA ALA A 53 -0.40 0.17 -0.73
C ALA A 53 -0.24 1.10 -1.95
N ASP A 54 0.27 0.52 -3.02
CA ASP A 54 0.34 1.15 -4.33
C ASP A 54 -1.07 1.45 -4.86
N THR A 55 -1.37 2.70 -5.18
CA THR A 55 -2.68 3.13 -5.70
C THR A 55 -3.01 2.47 -7.03
N THR A 56 -2.03 2.03 -7.80
CA THR A 56 -2.30 1.23 -8.99
C THR A 56 -2.87 -0.12 -8.58
N LEU A 57 -2.41 -0.77 -7.51
CA LEU A 57 -2.95 -2.05 -7.03
C LEU A 57 -4.39 -1.89 -6.51
N THR A 58 -4.70 -0.77 -5.85
CA THR A 58 -6.01 -0.50 -5.24
C THR A 58 -6.96 0.31 -6.13
N ARG A 59 -6.55 0.67 -7.37
CA ARG A 59 -7.25 1.61 -8.27
C ARG A 59 -8.74 1.33 -8.48
N ARG A 60 -9.17 0.06 -8.41
CA ARG A 60 -10.58 -0.29 -8.60
C ARG A 60 -11.46 0.05 -7.40
N ASP A 61 -10.92 0.08 -6.18
CA ASP A 61 -11.68 0.25 -4.94
C ASP A 61 -10.74 0.51 -3.73
N SER A 62 -10.11 1.69 -3.69
CA SER A 62 -9.17 2.03 -2.60
C SER A 62 -9.86 2.11 -1.24
N VAL A 63 -11.09 2.63 -1.19
CA VAL A 63 -11.89 2.74 0.03
C VAL A 63 -12.28 1.36 0.56
N GLY A 64 -12.78 0.47 -0.30
CA GLY A 64 -13.15 -0.88 0.10
C GLY A 64 -11.93 -1.72 0.46
N PHE A 65 -10.79 -1.54 -0.22
CA PHE A 65 -9.53 -2.13 0.22
C PHE A 65 -9.17 -1.69 1.65
N THR A 66 -9.14 -0.38 1.91
CA THR A 66 -8.83 0.17 3.24
C THR A 66 -9.77 -0.38 4.30
N ARG A 67 -11.10 -0.42 4.05
CA ARG A 67 -12.06 -1.04 4.97
C ARG A 67 -11.74 -2.52 5.22
N ARG A 68 -11.53 -3.31 4.17
CA ARG A 68 -11.22 -4.75 4.29
C ARG A 68 -9.88 -5.01 5.00
N ALA A 69 -8.91 -4.14 4.82
CA ALA A 69 -7.62 -4.19 5.49
C ALA A 69 -7.74 -3.85 6.98
N LEU A 70 -8.43 -2.76 7.33
CA LEU A 70 -8.68 -2.38 8.72
C LEU A 70 -9.53 -3.39 9.48
N MET A 71 -10.45 -4.09 8.81
CA MET A 71 -11.18 -5.21 9.43
C MET A 71 -10.26 -6.36 9.88
N ARG A 72 -9.10 -6.54 9.23
CA ARG A 72 -8.10 -7.57 9.57
C ARG A 72 -7.00 -7.03 10.49
N ALA A 73 -6.69 -5.74 10.39
CA ALA A 73 -5.69 -5.06 11.19
C ALA A 73 -6.22 -3.68 11.66
N PRO A 74 -7.04 -3.64 12.73
CA PRO A 74 -7.75 -2.41 13.13
C PRO A 74 -6.85 -1.25 13.56
N GLY A 75 -5.65 -1.56 14.06
CA GLY A 75 -4.65 -0.56 14.47
C GLY A 75 -3.62 -0.23 13.37
N ALA A 76 -3.80 -0.73 12.15
CA ALA A 76 -2.84 -0.53 11.09
C ALA A 76 -2.83 0.92 10.58
N VAL A 77 -1.63 1.46 10.38
CA VAL A 77 -1.45 2.70 9.62
C VAL A 77 -1.40 2.35 8.13
N ILE A 78 -2.33 2.90 7.35
CA ILE A 78 -2.40 2.65 5.91
C ILE A 78 -1.88 3.88 5.15
N ILE A 79 -0.87 3.66 4.31
CA ILE A 79 -0.27 4.69 3.45
C ILE A 79 -0.53 4.29 2.01
N LEU A 80 -1.32 5.09 1.31
CA LEU A 80 -1.53 4.94 -0.12
C LEU A 80 -0.48 5.75 -0.87
N PHE A 81 0.25 5.13 -1.79
CA PHE A 81 1.31 5.78 -2.57
C PHE A 81 1.19 5.43 -4.04
N GLY A 82 1.57 6.34 -4.93
CA GLY A 82 1.51 6.15 -6.38
C GLY A 82 1.15 7.44 -7.10
N ALA A 83 1.13 7.40 -8.43
CA ALA A 83 0.74 8.55 -9.23
C ALA A 83 -0.72 8.93 -8.95
N GLU A 84 -1.00 10.22 -8.78
CA GLU A 84 -2.37 10.74 -8.80
C GLU A 84 -3.06 10.32 -10.11
N ASP A 85 -4.24 9.72 -10.01
CA ASP A 85 -5.12 9.54 -11.17
C ASP A 85 -5.73 10.92 -11.50
N PRO A 86 -5.44 11.56 -12.65
CA PRO A 86 -6.00 12.88 -12.98
C PRO A 86 -7.53 12.90 -12.98
N ALA A 87 -8.20 11.73 -13.00
CA ALA A 87 -9.65 11.61 -12.93
C ALA A 87 -10.29 12.15 -11.63
N TRP A 88 -9.53 12.45 -10.57
CA TRP A 88 -10.09 13.12 -9.39
C TRP A 88 -10.19 14.66 -9.56
N ARG A 89 -9.63 15.23 -10.65
CA ARG A 89 -9.79 16.65 -11.04
C ARG A 89 -10.32 16.77 -12.48
N LEU A 90 -11.50 17.33 -12.66
CA LEU A 90 -11.85 18.06 -13.89
C LEU A 90 -11.38 19.53 -13.74
N PRO A 91 -11.07 20.31 -14.81
CA PRO A 91 -10.76 19.99 -16.22
C PRO A 91 -9.25 20.28 -16.54
N PRO A 92 -8.76 20.23 -17.80
CA PRO A 92 -7.37 19.89 -18.12
C PRO A 92 -6.40 21.07 -18.00
N SER A 93 -5.26 20.84 -17.35
CA SER A 93 -4.08 21.70 -17.41
C SER A 93 -2.82 20.83 -17.57
N PRO A 94 -1.76 21.34 -18.23
CA PRO A 94 -0.71 20.56 -18.89
C PRO A 94 0.21 19.79 -17.91
N PRO A 95 0.99 18.81 -18.41
CA PRO A 95 1.61 17.80 -17.56
C PRO A 95 2.71 18.38 -16.66
N ALA A 96 2.47 18.35 -15.35
CA ALA A 96 3.49 18.56 -14.33
C ALA A 96 4.11 17.21 -13.91
N PRO A 97 5.39 17.19 -13.49
CA PRO A 97 6.12 15.96 -13.19
C PRO A 97 5.53 15.23 -11.98
N VAL A 98 5.56 13.90 -12.07
CA VAL A 98 4.93 12.90 -11.20
C VAL A 98 5.30 13.13 -9.72
N ALA A 99 4.52 13.95 -9.02
CA ALA A 99 4.62 14.09 -7.57
C ALA A 99 3.96 12.87 -6.92
N CYS A 100 4.79 12.05 -6.28
CA CYS A 100 4.35 10.88 -5.52
C CYS A 100 3.61 11.37 -4.27
N CYS A 101 2.32 11.69 -4.39
CA CYS A 101 1.47 12.09 -3.26
C CYS A 101 1.19 10.85 -2.40
N ALA A 102 1.91 10.70 -1.29
CA ALA A 102 1.57 9.75 -0.25
C ALA A 102 0.36 10.29 0.53
N VAL A 103 -0.83 9.75 0.27
CA VAL A 103 -2.01 10.04 1.10
C VAL A 103 -1.99 9.07 2.28
N ALA A 104 -1.53 9.56 3.43
CA ALA A 104 -1.67 8.83 4.69
C ALA A 104 -3.13 8.96 5.15
N VAL A 105 -3.90 7.88 5.04
CA VAL A 105 -5.25 7.83 5.64
C VAL A 105 -5.06 7.38 7.09
N THR A 106 -4.79 8.34 7.98
CA THR A 106 -4.88 8.12 9.41
C THR A 106 -6.33 8.31 9.82
N THR A 107 -7.09 7.22 9.93
CA THR A 107 -8.42 7.25 10.54
C THR A 107 -8.29 7.76 11.97
N THR A 108 -8.73 8.99 12.19
CA THR A 108 -9.07 9.52 13.53
C THR A 108 -10.54 9.19 13.73
N TRP A 109 -10.84 8.67 14.91
CA TRP A 109 -12.08 8.03 15.36
C TRP A 109 -13.38 8.76 15.01
#